data_AF-A0A6V7L6I9-F1
#
_entry.id   AF-A0A6V7L6I9-F1
#
_cell.length_a   1.000
_cell.length_b   1.000
_cell.length_c   1.000
_cell.angle_alpha   90.00
_cell.angle_beta   90.00
_cell.angle_gamma   90.00
#
_symmetry.space_group_name_H-M   'P 1'
#
loop_
_entity.id
_entity.type
_entity.pdbx_description
1 polymer ?
#
loop_
_entity_poly.entity_id
_entity_poly.type
_entity_poly.pdbx_seq_one_letter_code
_entity_poly.pdbx_strand_id
1 'polypeptide(L)'
;FAAIHYCAFLKNYEGIKALIAADADLNVRDSKSGRTALFHALENEDLQITKELLANGATPIVPNFSGQTVFHLVDDTKHVSLKELLNKATKSKTTS
;
A
#
# COMPACT_ATOMS: atom_id res chain seq x y z
N PHE A 1 10.30 10.86 -3.07
CA PHE A 1 10.33 9.49 -2.50
C PHE A 1 10.77 9.58 -1.04
N ALA A 2 9.99 9.03 -0.11
CA ALA A 2 10.42 8.77 1.27
C ALA A 2 10.98 7.34 1.42
N ALA A 3 11.64 7.03 2.53
CA ALA A 3 12.29 5.72 2.77
C ALA A 3 11.36 4.53 2.50
N ILE A 4 10.09 4.63 2.93
CA ILE A 4 9.10 3.57 2.74
C ILE A 4 8.79 3.29 1.25
N HIS A 5 8.84 4.31 0.39
CA HIS A 5 8.61 4.14 -1.05
C HIS A 5 9.74 3.34 -1.68
N TYR A 6 10.99 3.66 -1.31
CA TYR A 6 12.15 2.90 -1.78
C TYR A 6 12.10 1.46 -1.27
N CYS A 7 11.71 1.25 -0.01
CA CYS A 7 11.61 -0.10 0.54
C CYS A 7 10.56 -0.95 -0.21
N ALA A 8 9.38 -0.38 -0.49
CA ALA A 8 8.36 -1.08 -1.27
C ALA A 8 8.79 -1.31 -2.73
N PHE A 9 9.40 -0.30 -3.37
CA PHE A 9 9.84 -0.40 -4.76
C PHE A 9 10.97 -1.42 -4.96
N LEU A 10 11.90 -1.51 -4.00
CA LEU A 10 13.05 -2.42 -4.04
C LEU A 10 12.80 -3.78 -3.38
N LYS A 11 11.55 -4.08 -2.98
CA LYS A 11 11.18 -5.33 -2.28
C LYS A 11 11.98 -5.55 -0.98
N ASN A 12 12.34 -4.46 -0.29
CA ASN A 12 13.08 -4.50 0.97
C ASN A 12 12.14 -4.74 2.16
N TYR A 13 11.84 -6.02 2.42
CA TYR A 13 10.96 -6.45 3.51
C TYR A 13 11.44 -5.98 4.89
N GLU A 14 12.74 -6.11 5.18
CA GLU A 14 13.28 -5.72 6.49
C GLU A 14 13.20 -4.21 6.70
N GLY A 15 13.41 -3.43 5.64
CA GLY A 15 13.18 -1.98 5.66
C GLY A 15 11.73 -1.61 5.95
N ILE A 16 10.77 -2.32 5.34
CA ILE A 16 9.34 -2.12 5.63
C ILE A 16 9.04 -2.43 7.11
N LYS A 17 9.49 -3.58 7.63
CA LYS A 17 9.29 -3.95 9.03
C LYS A 17 9.90 -2.94 10.00
N ALA A 18 11.12 -2.48 9.72
CA ALA A 18 11.80 -1.50 10.56
C ALA A 18 11.03 -0.17 10.61
N LEU A 19 10.50 0.28 9.46
CA LEU A 19 9.70 1.51 9.39
C LEU A 19 8.36 1.36 10.11
N ILE A 20 7.70 0.21 9.99
CA ILE A 20 6.47 -0.11 10.74
C ILE A 20 6.76 -0.11 12.25
N ALA A 21 7.84 -0.76 12.68
CA ALA A 21 8.24 -0.80 14.09
C ALA A 21 8.59 0.59 14.65
N ALA A 22 8.98 1.52 13.79
CA ALA A 22 9.24 2.91 14.14
C ALA A 22 7.97 3.81 14.07
N ASP A 23 6.78 3.23 13.92
CA ASP A 23 5.50 3.93 13.79
C ASP A 23 5.49 4.97 12.64
N ALA A 24 6.21 4.67 11.55
CA ALA A 24 6.26 5.55 10.40
C ALA A 24 4.89 5.63 9.70
N ASP A 25 4.53 6.82 9.20
CA ASP A 25 3.32 6.98 8.39
C ASP A 25 3.43 6.18 7.07
N LEU A 26 2.58 5.16 6.94
CA LEU A 26 2.55 4.27 5.77
C LEU A 26 1.81 4.89 4.57
N ASN A 27 1.13 6.03 4.77
CA ASN A 27 0.30 6.70 3.77
C ASN A 27 0.97 7.92 3.15
N VAL A 28 2.24 8.17 3.47
CA VAL A 28 3.04 9.24 2.84
C VAL A 28 2.98 9.06 1.33
N ARG A 29 2.77 10.19 0.64
CA ARG A 29 2.68 10.25 -0.81
C ARG A 29 4.01 10.72 -1.38
N ASP A 30 4.49 10.05 -2.42
CA ASP A 30 5.69 10.47 -3.12
C ASP A 30 5.45 11.80 -3.87
N SER A 31 6.50 12.61 -4.02
CA SER A 31 6.41 13.93 -4.63
C SER A 31 6.28 13.92 -6.16
N LYS A 32 6.55 12.78 -6.83
CA LYS A 32 6.53 12.67 -8.30
C LYS A 32 5.15 12.29 -8.81
N SER A 33 4.50 11.32 -8.17
CA SER A 33 3.20 10.80 -8.62
C SER A 33 2.10 10.84 -7.57
N GLY A 34 2.40 11.20 -6.33
CA GLY A 34 1.45 11.18 -5.24
C GLY A 34 1.07 9.76 -4.78
N ARG A 35 1.84 8.75 -5.19
CA ARG A 35 1.64 7.34 -4.86
C ARG A 35 2.21 7.04 -3.48
N THR A 36 1.59 6.11 -2.77
CA THR A 36 2.06 5.60 -1.48
C THR A 36 2.98 4.40 -1.66
N ALA A 37 3.60 3.91 -0.58
CA ALA A 37 4.34 2.64 -0.62
C ALA A 37 3.50 1.46 -1.13
N LEU A 38 2.21 1.44 -0.78
CA LEU A 38 1.29 0.37 -1.17
C LEU A 38 1.06 0.33 -2.70
N PHE A 39 1.06 1.47 -3.38
CA PHE A 39 1.03 1.52 -4.85
C PHE A 39 2.20 0.76 -5.47
N HIS A 40 3.42 1.06 -4.99
CA HIS A 40 4.63 0.46 -5.53
C HIS A 40 4.72 -1.05 -5.25
N ALA A 41 4.30 -1.48 -4.05
CA ALA A 41 4.25 -2.90 -3.72
C ALA A 41 3.30 -3.67 -4.65
N LEU A 42 2.15 -3.09 -4.99
CA LEU A 42 1.13 -3.74 -5.80
C LEU A 42 1.52 -3.79 -7.29
N GLU A 43 2.07 -2.71 -7.85
CA GLU A 43 2.60 -2.72 -9.23
C GLU A 43 3.73 -3.73 -9.43
N ASN A 44 4.49 -4.01 -8.38
CA ASN A 44 5.57 -5.00 -8.38
C ASN A 44 5.10 -6.44 -8.11
N GLU A 45 3.77 -6.64 -7.98
CA GLU A 45 3.11 -7.89 -7.59
C GLU A 45 3.66 -8.48 -6.28
N ASP A 46 4.17 -7.62 -5.39
CA ASP A 46 4.74 -8.03 -4.11
C ASP A 46 3.65 -8.18 -3.06
N LEU A 47 3.03 -9.36 -3.04
CA LEU A 47 1.94 -9.67 -2.11
C LEU A 47 2.38 -9.68 -0.65
N GLN A 48 3.67 -9.94 -0.37
CA GLN A 48 4.15 -10.00 1.00
C GLN A 48 4.28 -8.58 1.59
N ILE A 49 4.91 -7.63 0.89
CA ILE A 49 4.93 -6.23 1.34
C ILE A 49 3.51 -5.65 1.36
N THR A 50 2.69 -5.99 0.36
CA THR A 50 1.30 -5.53 0.29
C THR A 50 0.51 -5.94 1.53
N LYS A 51 0.59 -7.21 1.93
CA LYS A 51 -0.07 -7.71 3.13
C LYS A 51 0.45 -7.06 4.40
N GLU A 52 1.77 -6.90 4.52
CA GLU A 52 2.40 -6.28 5.69
C GLU A 52 1.92 -4.83 5.87
N LEU A 53 1.93 -4.04 4.80
CA LEU A 53 1.45 -2.65 4.82
C LEU A 53 -0.03 -2.57 5.20
N LEU A 54 -0.88 -3.40 4.59
CA LEU A 54 -2.33 -3.41 4.89
C LEU A 54 -2.63 -3.85 6.32
N ALA A 55 -1.92 -4.87 6.83
CA ALA A 55 -2.09 -5.35 8.20
C ALA A 55 -1.73 -4.28 9.24
N ASN A 56 -0.80 -3.37 8.90
CA ASN A 56 -0.34 -2.30 9.77
C ASN A 56 -1.00 -0.94 9.45
N GLY A 57 -2.17 -0.94 8.79
CA GLY A 57 -3.01 0.25 8.68
C GLY A 57 -2.76 1.15 7.46
N ALA A 58 -1.95 0.70 6.49
CA ALA A 58 -1.84 1.38 5.21
C ALA A 58 -3.20 1.45 4.50
N THR A 59 -3.49 2.61 3.93
CA THR A 59 -4.82 2.96 3.41
C THR A 59 -4.86 2.79 1.89
N PRO A 60 -5.62 1.81 1.36
CA PRO A 60 -5.66 1.53 -0.07
C PRO A 60 -6.45 2.55 -0.90
N ILE A 61 -7.18 3.46 -0.24
CA ILE A 61 -8.01 4.49 -0.89
C ILE A 61 -7.32 5.85 -1.04
N VAL A 62 -6.04 5.98 -0.68
CA VAL A 62 -5.30 7.23 -0.87
C VAL A 62 -5.07 7.46 -2.38
N PRO A 63 -5.52 8.60 -2.94
CA PRO A 63 -5.37 8.85 -4.37
C PRO A 63 -3.98 9.40 -4.73
N ASN A 64 -3.46 8.93 -5.85
CA ASN A 64 -2.30 9.52 -6.52
C ASN A 64 -2.69 10.85 -7.22
N PHE A 65 -1.74 11.52 -7.88
CA PHE A 65 -2.01 12.79 -8.58
C PHE A 65 -2.95 12.65 -9.79
N SER A 66 -3.07 11.45 -10.34
CA SER A 66 -4.04 11.13 -11.40
C SER A 66 -5.43 10.75 -10.85
N GLY A 67 -5.65 10.84 -9.54
CA GLY A 67 -6.90 10.46 -8.88
C GLY A 67 -7.12 8.94 -8.76
N GLN A 68 -6.16 8.11 -9.18
CA GLN A 68 -6.26 6.67 -9.02
C GLN A 68 -5.92 6.27 -7.58
N THR A 69 -6.54 5.21 -7.08
CA THR A 69 -6.22 4.56 -5.81
C THR A 69 -5.65 3.15 -6.07
N VAL A 70 -5.14 2.49 -5.03
CA VAL A 70 -4.60 1.13 -5.13
C VAL A 70 -5.67 0.14 -5.64
N PHE A 71 -6.95 0.35 -5.30
CA PHE A 71 -8.06 -0.45 -5.84
C PHE A 71 -8.16 -0.43 -7.36
N HIS A 72 -7.85 0.70 -7.99
CA HIS A 72 -7.96 0.82 -9.45
C HIS A 72 -6.89 -0.01 -10.18
N LEU A 73 -5.85 -0.46 -9.50
CA LEU A 73 -4.78 -1.28 -10.07
C LEU A 73 -5.06 -2.79 -9.96
N VAL A 74 -6.00 -3.20 -9.11
CA VAL A 74 -6.27 -4.62 -8.88
C VAL A 74 -7.26 -5.13 -9.92
N ASP A 75 -6.81 -6.09 -10.74
CA ASP A 75 -7.67 -6.85 -11.66
C ASP A 75 -8.56 -7.82 -10.87
N ASP A 76 -9.87 -7.61 -10.96
CA ASP A 76 -10.92 -8.38 -10.30
C ASP A 76 -10.90 -9.87 -10.61
N THR A 77 -10.36 -10.26 -11.77
CA THR A 77 -10.37 -11.65 -12.24
C THR A 77 -9.12 -12.42 -11.84
N LYS A 78 -7.99 -11.71 -11.70
CA LYS A 78 -6.68 -12.31 -11.41
C LYS A 78 -6.29 -12.22 -9.94
N HIS A 79 -6.80 -11.23 -9.23
CA HIS A 79 -6.34 -10.87 -7.89
C HIS A 79 -7.49 -10.84 -6.87
N VAL A 80 -8.41 -11.80 -6.97
CA VAL A 80 -9.60 -11.92 -6.09
C VAL A 80 -9.23 -11.81 -4.62
N SER A 81 -8.27 -12.61 -4.14
CA SER A 81 -7.85 -12.59 -2.72
C SER A 81 -7.26 -11.25 -2.29
N LEU A 82 -6.56 -10.55 -3.19
CA LEU A 82 -6.01 -9.23 -2.91
C LEU A 82 -7.11 -8.17 -2.84
N LYS A 83 -8.10 -8.25 -3.74
CA LYS A 83 -9.27 -7.36 -3.69
C LYS A 83 -10.05 -7.52 -2.39
N GLU A 84 -10.22 -8.76 -1.91
CA GLU A 84 -10.84 -9.03 -0.61
C GLU A 84 -10.05 -8.43 0.55
N LEU A 85 -8.72 -8.51 0.52
CA LEU A 85 -7.85 -7.89 1.53
C LEU A 85 -8.00 -6.37 1.54
N LEU A 86 -7.97 -5.73 0.36
CA LEU A 86 -8.18 -4.28 0.26
C LEU A 86 -9.57 -3.88 0.77
N ASN A 87 -10.62 -4.64 0.43
CA ASN A 87 -11.98 -4.41 0.91
C ASN A 87 -12.11 -4.50 2.44
N LYS A 88 -11.34 -5.38 3.09
CA LYS A 88 -11.30 -5.44 4.56
C LYS A 88 -10.60 -4.21 5.14
N ALA A 89 -9.47 -3.81 4.56
CA ALA A 89 -8.69 -2.66 5.01
C ALA A 89 -9.46 -1.33 4.89
N THR A 90 -10.43 -1.22 3.98
CA THR A 90 -11.31 -0.02 3.89
C THR A 90 -12.44 -0.02 4.90
N LYS A 91 -13.10 -1.17 5.12
CA LYS A 91 -14.22 -1.29 6.06
C LYS A 91 -13.84 -1.02 7.51
N SER A 92 -12.60 -1.35 7.90
CA SER A 92 -12.13 -1.11 9.27
C SER A 92 -12.03 0.38 9.65
N LYS A 93 -12.09 1.31 8.68
CA LYS A 93 -12.04 2.76 8.94
C LYS A 93 -13.39 3.47 8.82
N THR A 94 -14.46 2.80 8.36
CA THR A 94 -15.80 3.40 8.22
C THR A 94 -16.79 3.00 9.33
N THR A 95 -16.37 2.20 10.30
CA THR A 95 -17.12 1.93 11.54
C THR A 95 -16.47 2.65 12.71
N SER A 96 -16.72 3.96 12.83
CA SER A 96 -16.59 4.75 14.06
C SER A 96 -17.47 5.99 13.93
#